data_AF-A0A9E3GU42-F1
#
_entry.id   AF-A0A9E3GU42-F1
#
_cell.length_a   1.000
_cell.length_b   1.000
_cell.length_c   1.000
_cell.angle_alpha   90.00
_cell.angle_beta   90.00
_cell.angle_gamma   90.00
#
_symmetry.space_group_name_H-M   'P 1'
#
loop_
_entity.id
_entity.type
_entity.pdbx_description
1 polymer ?
#
loop_
_entity_poly.entity_id
_entity_poly.type
_entity_poly.pdbx_seq_one_letter_code
_entity_poly.pdbx_strand_id
1 'polypeptide(L)'
;MSAAPSSAPARPPLWRDAKVLRWVGQLVVLALVLAFVYWIYSNVQANLRVTRLPRGFGFLDQPYGSDIRGNAFRPSQSVWDAFKVGYFNTIRVIAVGIPACTVIGILIGIARLSENALVRAFGTVYVETFRNIPVLVWIFLAYFVVLSGNLPRIEEALEPFGIAIFSNRGIYLPWYESGPNIAPFLLTAGLGLLVAVLVAAWRTRRNERTGEPHHRVLWGLGVFALVAAVGFVVLDSPLGVTVPAKEGRLIQGGIIVDIAYAGLTVALVLYTASHVAEIVRGAIQAVPKGQSEAANALALTNFQR
;
A
#
# COMPACT_ATOMS: atom_id res chain seq x y z
N MET A 1 82.21 4.70 -12.94
CA MET A 1 81.01 5.13 -12.18
C MET A 1 80.15 3.90 -11.93
N SER A 2 80.31 3.27 -10.76
CA SER A 2 79.50 2.10 -10.38
C SER A 2 78.41 2.57 -9.43
N ALA A 3 77.16 2.45 -9.85
CA ALA A 3 75.99 2.80 -9.07
C ALA A 3 75.92 1.96 -7.77
N ALA A 4 75.70 2.62 -6.64
CA ALA A 4 75.45 1.95 -5.37
C ALA A 4 74.13 1.17 -5.44
N PRO A 5 74.04 -0.05 -4.87
CA PRO A 5 72.81 -0.82 -4.88
C PRO A 5 71.74 -0.11 -4.04
N SER A 6 70.58 0.14 -4.63
CA SER A 6 69.41 0.65 -3.92
C SER A 6 69.02 -0.37 -2.83
N SER A 7 69.19 0.00 -1.56
CA SER A 7 68.70 -0.82 -0.44
C SER A 7 67.18 -0.92 -0.54
N ALA A 8 66.68 -2.15 -0.70
CA ALA A 8 65.25 -2.40 -0.66
C ALA A 8 64.69 -1.92 0.69
N PRO A 9 63.57 -1.17 0.73
CA PRO A 9 63.03 -0.67 1.99
C PRO A 9 62.71 -1.85 2.91
N ALA A 10 63.33 -1.86 4.09
CA ALA A 10 63.07 -2.87 5.11
C ALA A 10 61.57 -2.89 5.44
N ARG A 11 60.95 -4.08 5.41
CA ARG A 11 59.53 -4.22 5.75
C ARG A 11 59.31 -3.61 7.14
N PRO A 12 58.34 -2.69 7.30
CA PRO A 12 58.08 -2.08 8.59
C PRO A 12 57.72 -3.17 9.59
N PRO A 13 58.19 -3.08 10.85
CA PRO A 13 57.83 -4.04 11.87
C PRO A 13 56.31 -4.05 12.09
N LEU A 14 55.75 -5.19 12.51
CA LEU A 14 54.30 -5.44 12.56
C LEU A 14 53.51 -4.40 13.36
N TRP A 15 54.10 -3.84 14.42
CA TRP A 15 53.48 -2.78 15.26
C TRP A 15 53.53 -1.38 14.64
N ARG A 16 54.15 -1.20 13.48
CA ARG A 16 54.17 0.03 12.66
C ARG A 16 53.56 -0.17 11.28
N ASP A 17 53.22 -1.41 10.90
CA ASP A 17 52.54 -1.70 9.65
C ASP A 17 51.07 -1.28 9.74
N ALA A 18 50.70 -0.26 8.98
CA ALA A 18 49.35 0.28 8.94
C ALA A 18 48.29 -0.78 8.57
N LYS A 19 48.63 -1.80 7.78
CA LYS A 19 47.69 -2.90 7.45
C LYS A 19 47.45 -3.78 8.68
N VAL A 20 48.49 -4.12 9.41
CA VAL A 20 48.40 -4.95 10.62
C VAL A 20 47.64 -4.20 11.72
N LEU A 21 47.97 -2.94 11.99
CA LEU A 21 47.25 -2.10 12.96
C LEU A 21 45.77 -1.94 12.63
N ARG A 22 45.40 -1.84 11.35
CA ARG A 22 43.99 -1.79 10.92
C ARG A 22 43.25 -3.09 11.23
N TRP A 23 43.84 -4.24 10.92
CA TRP A 23 43.25 -5.55 11.24
C TRP A 23 43.13 -5.78 12.74
N VAL A 24 44.18 -5.44 13.51
CA VAL A 24 44.15 -5.54 14.97
C VAL A 24 43.07 -4.63 15.54
N GLY A 25 42.97 -3.38 15.06
CA GLY A 25 41.91 -2.45 15.46
C GLY A 25 40.50 -2.99 15.17
N GLN A 26 40.27 -3.55 13.98
CA GLN A 26 38.99 -4.17 13.63
C GLN A 26 38.66 -5.37 14.52
N LEU A 27 39.64 -6.23 14.83
CA LEU A 27 39.45 -7.38 15.73
C LEU A 27 39.12 -6.94 17.15
N VAL A 28 39.81 -5.91 17.66
CA VAL A 28 39.53 -5.35 18.99
C VAL A 28 38.13 -4.75 19.03
N VAL A 29 37.74 -3.96 18.03
CA VAL A 29 36.39 -3.39 17.95
C VAL A 29 35.34 -4.50 17.86
N LEU A 30 35.55 -5.52 17.03
CA LEU A 30 34.65 -6.66 16.94
C LEU A 30 34.52 -7.40 18.28
N ALA A 31 35.63 -7.65 18.96
CA ALA A 31 35.63 -8.28 20.28
C ALA A 31 34.87 -7.44 21.32
N LEU A 32 35.05 -6.12 21.31
CA LEU A 32 34.32 -5.20 22.19
C LEU A 32 32.82 -5.20 21.88
N VAL A 33 32.43 -5.19 20.61
CA VAL A 33 31.02 -5.28 20.20
C VAL A 33 30.40 -6.60 20.63
N LEU A 34 31.09 -7.73 20.40
CA LEU A 34 30.60 -9.05 20.81
C LEU A 34 30.49 -9.16 22.33
N ALA A 35 31.48 -8.65 23.07
CA ALA A 35 31.45 -8.61 24.52
C ALA A 35 30.29 -7.74 25.03
N PHE A 36 30.04 -6.59 24.40
CA PHE A 36 28.93 -5.71 24.74
C PHE A 36 27.56 -6.34 24.46
N VAL A 37 27.39 -6.98 23.28
CA VAL A 37 26.16 -7.70 22.94
C VAL A 37 25.93 -8.88 23.89
N TYR A 38 26.99 -9.64 24.21
CA TYR A 38 26.92 -10.71 25.19
C TYR A 38 26.56 -10.20 26.59
N TRP A 39 27.12 -9.06 27.00
CA TRP A 39 26.79 -8.41 28.27
C TRP A 39 25.32 -7.98 28.32
N ILE A 40 24.79 -7.35 27.27
CA ILE A 40 23.35 -7.02 27.18
C ILE A 40 22.50 -8.30 27.25
N TYR A 41 22.83 -9.30 26.43
CA TYR A 41 22.05 -10.54 26.38
C TYR A 41 22.03 -11.26 27.73
N SER A 42 23.18 -11.38 28.39
CA SER A 42 23.28 -12.00 29.71
C SER A 42 22.56 -11.18 30.79
N ASN A 43 22.63 -9.85 30.73
CA ASN A 43 21.90 -8.95 31.64
C ASN A 43 20.38 -9.08 31.46
N VAL A 44 19.88 -9.06 30.22
CA VAL A 44 18.45 -9.27 29.91
C VAL A 44 17.99 -10.63 30.41
N GLN A 45 18.73 -11.70 30.12
CA GLN A 45 18.35 -13.03 30.55
C GLN A 45 18.38 -13.19 32.07
N ALA A 46 19.32 -12.54 32.77
CA ALA A 46 19.37 -12.53 34.22
C ALA A 46 18.14 -11.81 34.82
N ASN A 47 17.77 -10.64 34.27
CA ASN A 47 16.60 -9.89 34.71
C ASN A 47 15.29 -10.64 34.42
N LEU A 48 15.13 -11.21 33.23
CA LEU A 48 13.93 -11.98 32.86
C LEU A 48 13.70 -13.20 33.76
N ARG A 49 14.77 -13.83 34.27
CA ARG A 49 14.67 -14.92 35.25
C ARG A 49 14.06 -14.45 36.58
N VAL A 50 14.39 -13.23 37.01
CA VAL A 50 13.88 -12.65 38.26
C VAL A 50 12.43 -12.21 38.09
N THR A 51 12.05 -11.62 36.96
CA THR A 51 10.70 -11.08 36.71
C THR A 51 9.64 -12.13 36.35
N ARG A 52 9.99 -13.42 36.23
CA ARG A 52 9.09 -14.53 35.81
C ARG A 52 8.34 -14.25 34.49
N LEU A 53 8.92 -13.43 33.62
CA LEU A 53 8.33 -13.17 32.31
C LEU A 53 8.55 -14.38 31.39
N PRO A 54 7.55 -14.77 30.57
CA PRO A 54 7.72 -15.82 29.57
C PRO A 54 8.91 -15.52 28.66
N ARG A 55 9.77 -16.52 28.44
CA ARG A 55 10.94 -16.39 27.56
C ARG A 55 10.56 -16.80 26.13
N GLY A 56 10.91 -15.98 25.15
CA GLY A 56 10.77 -16.29 23.73
C GLY A 56 9.41 -15.93 23.14
N PHE A 57 9.11 -16.51 21.98
CA PHE A 57 7.94 -16.16 21.14
C PHE A 57 6.67 -16.94 21.48
N GLY A 58 6.63 -17.70 22.57
CA GLY A 58 5.45 -18.49 22.96
C GLY A 58 4.22 -17.65 23.30
N PHE A 59 4.37 -16.33 23.47
CA PHE A 59 3.24 -15.40 23.56
C PHE A 59 2.45 -15.31 22.25
N LEU A 60 3.05 -15.65 21.10
CA LEU A 60 2.39 -15.58 19.79
C LEU A 60 1.27 -16.61 19.64
N ASP A 61 1.38 -17.73 20.35
CA ASP A 61 0.38 -18.80 20.40
C ASP A 61 -0.70 -18.55 21.46
N GLN A 62 -0.52 -17.53 22.32
CA GLN A 62 -1.52 -17.17 23.32
C GLN A 62 -2.72 -16.49 22.65
N PRO A 63 -3.93 -16.59 23.25
CA PRO A 63 -5.08 -15.82 22.79
C PRO A 63 -4.78 -14.32 22.79
N TYR A 64 -5.17 -13.63 21.72
CA TYR A 64 -4.95 -12.18 21.59
C TYR A 64 -5.75 -11.38 22.63
N GLY A 65 -6.93 -11.87 23.02
CA GLY A 65 -7.70 -11.35 24.15
C GLY A 65 -8.54 -10.10 23.86
N SER A 66 -8.41 -9.49 22.69
CA SER A 66 -9.27 -8.39 22.24
C SER A 66 -9.82 -8.63 20.84
N ASP A 67 -10.93 -7.95 20.51
CA ASP A 67 -11.56 -8.08 19.19
C ASP A 67 -10.98 -7.07 18.21
N ILE A 68 -10.78 -7.48 16.96
CA ILE A 68 -10.33 -6.61 15.87
C ILE A 68 -11.53 -6.35 14.97
N ARG A 69 -12.28 -5.31 15.30
CA ARG A 69 -13.53 -4.95 14.62
C ARG A 69 -13.35 -4.81 13.11
N GLY A 70 -14.41 -5.13 12.37
CA GLY A 70 -14.42 -5.12 10.90
C GLY A 70 -13.71 -6.31 10.25
N ASN A 71 -13.32 -7.34 11.03
CA ASN A 71 -12.65 -8.52 10.53
C ASN A 71 -13.32 -9.80 11.06
N ALA A 72 -13.17 -10.90 10.34
CA ALA A 72 -13.58 -12.24 10.80
C ALA A 72 -12.59 -12.81 11.82
N PHE A 73 -12.28 -12.03 12.86
CA PHE A 73 -11.37 -12.36 13.94
C PHE A 73 -12.16 -12.63 15.21
N ARG A 74 -11.64 -13.50 16.09
CA ARG A 74 -12.24 -13.76 17.41
C ARG A 74 -11.16 -13.55 18.48
N PRO A 75 -11.48 -12.96 19.64
CA PRO A 75 -10.50 -12.73 20.71
C PRO A 75 -9.78 -14.01 21.22
N SER A 76 -10.40 -15.18 21.03
CA SER A 76 -9.82 -16.48 21.38
C SER A 76 -8.74 -16.98 20.41
N GLN A 77 -8.63 -16.37 19.22
CA GLN A 77 -7.58 -16.70 18.25
C GLN A 77 -6.22 -16.20 18.74
N SER A 78 -5.17 -16.78 18.16
CA SER A 78 -3.80 -16.51 18.56
C SER A 78 -3.34 -15.10 18.19
N VAL A 79 -2.30 -14.59 18.86
CA VAL A 79 -1.63 -13.35 18.45
C VAL A 79 -1.07 -13.46 17.02
N TRP A 80 -0.65 -14.65 16.57
CA TRP A 80 -0.29 -14.89 15.16
C TRP A 80 -1.42 -14.52 14.19
N ASP A 81 -2.65 -14.89 14.52
CA ASP A 81 -3.80 -14.59 13.67
C ASP A 81 -4.13 -13.09 13.71
N ALA A 82 -3.95 -12.43 14.85
CA ALA A 82 -4.07 -10.98 14.96
C ALA A 82 -3.04 -10.25 14.07
N PHE A 83 -1.79 -10.73 14.02
CA PHE A 83 -0.78 -10.18 13.11
C PHE A 83 -1.17 -10.35 11.64
N LYS A 84 -1.71 -11.51 11.25
CA LYS A 84 -2.21 -11.72 9.87
C LYS A 84 -3.33 -10.73 9.54
N VAL A 85 -4.28 -10.53 10.45
CA VAL A 85 -5.35 -9.54 10.27
C VAL A 85 -4.78 -8.13 10.11
N GLY A 86 -3.83 -7.73 10.98
CA GLY A 86 -3.15 -6.44 10.88
C GLY A 86 -2.44 -6.26 9.54
N TYR A 87 -1.69 -7.26 9.09
CA TYR A 87 -1.01 -7.29 7.80
C TYR A 87 -1.97 -7.09 6.62
N PHE A 88 -3.07 -7.85 6.58
CA PHE A 88 -4.07 -7.71 5.52
C PHE A 88 -4.80 -6.37 5.58
N ASN A 89 -5.06 -5.83 6.77
CA ASN A 89 -5.64 -4.49 6.90
C ASN A 89 -4.69 -3.42 6.37
N THR A 90 -3.39 -3.51 6.61
CA THR A 90 -2.41 -2.60 5.99
C THR A 90 -2.46 -2.68 4.47
N ILE A 91 -2.53 -3.89 3.89
CA ILE A 91 -2.67 -4.06 2.45
C ILE A 91 -3.97 -3.44 1.94
N ARG A 92 -5.10 -3.64 2.64
CA ARG A 92 -6.38 -3.05 2.25
C ARG A 92 -6.32 -1.52 2.26
N VAL A 93 -5.70 -0.91 3.28
CA VAL A 93 -5.50 0.55 3.34
C VAL A 93 -4.64 1.02 2.17
N ILE A 94 -3.55 0.32 1.85
CA ILE A 94 -2.68 0.66 0.72
C ILE A 94 -3.43 0.54 -0.61
N ALA A 95 -4.17 -0.55 -0.81
CA ALA A 95 -4.88 -0.85 -2.05
C ALA A 95 -5.95 0.20 -2.39
N VAL A 96 -6.66 0.71 -1.38
CA VAL A 96 -7.63 1.81 -1.58
C VAL A 96 -6.95 3.18 -1.54
N GLY A 97 -5.95 3.33 -0.67
CA GLY A 97 -5.34 4.61 -0.34
C GLY A 97 -4.44 5.15 -1.45
N ILE A 98 -3.61 4.32 -2.08
CA ILE A 98 -2.70 4.77 -3.15
C ILE A 98 -3.48 5.32 -4.35
N PRO A 99 -4.47 4.61 -4.92
CA PRO A 99 -5.25 5.16 -6.03
C PRO A 99 -5.97 6.46 -5.66
N ALA A 100 -6.65 6.48 -4.50
CA ALA A 100 -7.40 7.65 -4.05
C ALA A 100 -6.50 8.87 -3.83
N CYS A 101 -5.37 8.71 -3.13
CA CYS A 101 -4.47 9.83 -2.86
C CYS A 101 -3.73 10.31 -4.11
N THR A 102 -3.49 9.41 -5.07
CA THR A 102 -2.89 9.75 -6.36
C THR A 102 -3.84 10.60 -7.20
N VAL A 103 -5.11 10.18 -7.32
CA VAL A 103 -6.12 10.95 -8.06
C VAL A 103 -6.32 12.33 -7.42
N ILE A 104 -6.57 12.38 -6.11
CA ILE A 104 -6.77 13.65 -5.39
C ILE A 104 -5.51 14.52 -5.50
N GLY A 105 -4.33 13.92 -5.28
CA GLY A 105 -3.05 14.62 -5.32
C GLY A 105 -2.75 15.22 -6.69
N ILE A 106 -3.00 14.49 -7.78
CA ILE A 106 -2.84 15.02 -9.15
C ILE A 106 -3.80 16.19 -9.39
N LEU A 107 -5.07 16.04 -9.05
CA LEU A 107 -6.07 17.10 -9.23
C LEU A 107 -5.70 18.37 -8.47
N ILE A 108 -5.31 18.24 -7.19
CA ILE A 108 -4.88 19.37 -6.36
C ILE A 108 -3.55 19.96 -6.85
N GLY A 109 -2.61 19.13 -7.28
CA GLY A 109 -1.32 19.56 -7.83
C GLY A 109 -1.50 20.45 -9.07
N ILE A 110 -2.37 20.03 -9.99
CA ILE A 110 -2.74 20.81 -11.19
C ILE A 110 -3.51 22.07 -10.79
N ALA A 111 -4.48 21.97 -9.87
CA ALA A 111 -5.28 23.10 -9.39
C ALA A 111 -4.39 24.26 -8.87
N ARG A 112 -3.27 23.94 -8.22
CA ARG A 112 -2.32 24.95 -7.73
C ARG A 112 -1.52 25.68 -8.81
N LEU A 113 -1.44 25.11 -10.01
CA LEU A 113 -0.86 25.77 -11.19
C LEU A 113 -1.89 26.54 -12.01
N SER A 114 -3.17 26.51 -11.61
CA SER A 114 -4.23 27.24 -12.29
C SER A 114 -3.96 28.75 -12.29
N GLU A 115 -4.30 29.40 -13.40
CA GLU A 115 -4.33 30.85 -13.52
C GLU A 115 -5.45 31.45 -12.66
N ASN A 116 -6.52 30.68 -12.38
CA ASN A 116 -7.61 31.11 -11.52
C ASN A 116 -7.15 31.18 -10.06
N ALA A 117 -7.18 32.39 -9.50
CA ALA A 117 -6.74 32.66 -8.13
C ALA A 117 -7.51 31.85 -7.08
N LEU A 118 -8.81 31.61 -7.26
CA LEU A 118 -9.62 30.85 -6.30
C LEU A 118 -9.23 29.37 -6.28
N VAL A 119 -9.08 28.76 -7.46
CA VAL A 119 -8.69 27.34 -7.61
C VAL A 119 -7.29 27.13 -7.03
N ARG A 120 -6.37 28.03 -7.36
CA ARG A 120 -5.02 28.03 -6.80
C ARG A 120 -5.01 28.22 -5.29
N ALA A 121 -5.80 29.16 -4.76
CA ALA A 121 -5.92 29.40 -3.33
C ALA A 121 -6.46 28.18 -2.59
N PHE A 122 -7.53 27.55 -3.10
CA PHE A 122 -8.08 26.32 -2.51
C PHE A 122 -7.03 25.21 -2.43
N GLY A 123 -6.32 24.96 -3.53
CA GLY A 123 -5.25 23.97 -3.56
C GLY A 123 -4.12 24.30 -2.58
N THR A 124 -3.73 25.57 -2.46
CA THR A 124 -2.70 26.01 -1.50
C THR A 124 -3.16 25.82 -0.06
N VAL A 125 -4.37 26.26 0.30
CA VAL A 125 -4.93 26.08 1.65
C VAL A 125 -4.99 24.60 2.01
N TYR A 126 -5.48 23.75 1.10
CA TYR A 126 -5.51 22.31 1.32
C TYR A 126 -4.11 21.76 1.63
N VAL A 127 -3.12 22.03 0.76
CA VAL A 127 -1.78 21.46 0.90
C VAL A 127 -1.09 21.96 2.17
N GLU A 128 -1.14 23.27 2.44
CA GLU A 128 -0.53 23.84 3.64
C GLU A 128 -1.18 23.29 4.91
N THR A 129 -2.51 23.17 4.94
CA THR A 129 -3.24 22.64 6.11
C THR A 129 -2.85 21.19 6.40
N PHE A 130 -2.89 20.32 5.39
CA PHE A 130 -2.59 18.89 5.58
C PHE A 130 -1.11 18.61 5.87
N ARG A 131 -0.18 19.42 5.32
CA ARG A 131 1.26 19.22 5.56
C ARG A 131 1.75 19.78 6.89
N ASN A 132 1.11 20.83 7.41
CA ASN A 132 1.53 21.49 8.65
C ASN A 132 0.91 20.88 9.92
N ILE A 133 -0.18 20.11 9.79
CA ILE A 133 -0.83 19.45 10.93
C ILE A 133 -0.37 17.98 11.01
N PRO A 134 0.02 17.47 12.19
CA PRO A 134 0.41 16.07 12.34
C PRO A 134 -0.68 15.11 11.86
N VAL A 135 -0.28 14.08 11.11
CA VAL A 135 -1.21 13.07 10.56
C VAL A 135 -2.06 12.41 11.64
N LEU A 136 -1.53 12.27 12.86
CA LEU A 136 -2.26 11.74 13.99
C LEU A 136 -3.51 12.58 14.30
N VAL A 137 -3.41 13.92 14.28
CA VAL A 137 -4.56 14.80 14.51
C VAL A 137 -5.63 14.58 13.44
N TRP A 138 -5.24 14.41 12.18
CA TRP A 138 -6.17 14.08 11.10
C TRP A 138 -6.85 12.74 11.28
N ILE A 139 -6.12 11.72 11.73
CA ILE A 139 -6.70 10.39 12.03
C ILE A 139 -7.72 10.50 13.16
N PHE A 140 -7.39 11.19 14.25
CA PHE A 140 -8.31 11.42 15.37
C PHE A 140 -9.54 12.22 14.95
N LEU A 141 -9.36 13.29 14.17
CA LEU A 141 -10.45 14.12 13.67
C LEU A 141 -11.37 13.33 12.74
N ALA A 142 -10.81 12.59 11.79
CA ALA A 142 -11.58 11.75 10.88
C ALA A 142 -12.40 10.70 11.64
N TYR A 143 -11.79 10.02 12.61
CA TYR A 143 -12.49 9.01 13.41
C TYR A 143 -13.54 9.62 14.35
N PHE A 144 -13.15 10.51 15.26
CA PHE A 144 -14.04 10.99 16.34
C PHE A 144 -15.04 12.03 15.86
N VAL A 145 -14.58 13.01 15.07
CA VAL A 145 -15.42 14.15 14.70
C VAL A 145 -16.23 13.82 13.46
N VAL A 146 -15.58 13.33 12.39
CA VAL A 146 -16.26 13.17 11.11
C VAL A 146 -17.13 11.92 11.08
N LEU A 147 -16.57 10.74 11.38
CA LEU A 147 -17.31 9.48 11.22
C LEU A 147 -18.11 9.13 12.48
N SER A 148 -17.45 8.94 13.62
CA SER A 148 -18.12 8.48 14.85
C SER A 148 -19.13 9.50 15.38
N GLY A 149 -18.84 10.80 15.26
CA GLY A 149 -19.69 11.87 15.76
C GLY A 149 -20.91 12.20 14.90
N ASN A 150 -20.87 11.96 13.59
CA ASN A 150 -21.97 12.33 12.67
C ASN A 150 -22.74 11.14 12.09
N LEU A 151 -22.21 9.92 12.13
CA LEU A 151 -22.95 8.76 11.61
C LEU A 151 -24.12 8.43 12.55
N PRO A 152 -25.35 8.24 12.01
CA PRO A 152 -26.53 7.99 12.82
C PRO A 152 -26.47 6.62 13.48
N ARG A 153 -27.34 6.42 14.47
CA ARG A 153 -27.53 5.11 15.12
C ARG A 153 -28.03 4.09 14.10
N ILE A 154 -27.80 2.81 14.38
CA ILE A 154 -28.15 1.70 13.47
C ILE A 154 -29.64 1.71 13.08
N GLU A 155 -30.53 2.14 13.97
CA GLU A 155 -31.96 2.28 13.73
C GLU A 155 -32.29 3.33 12.65
N GLU A 156 -31.52 4.41 12.60
CA GLU A 156 -31.67 5.55 11.68
C GLU A 156 -30.57 5.56 10.60
N ALA A 157 -29.95 4.40 10.35
CA ALA A 157 -28.81 4.29 9.44
C ALA A 157 -29.16 4.85 8.04
N LEU A 158 -28.24 5.62 7.46
CA LEU A 158 -28.42 6.14 6.11
C LEU A 158 -28.25 4.99 5.12
N GLU A 159 -29.20 4.86 4.19
CA GLU A 159 -29.21 3.82 3.16
C GLU A 159 -29.18 4.43 1.75
N PRO A 160 -28.04 4.99 1.28
CA PRO A 160 -27.97 5.56 -0.05
C PRO A 160 -28.37 4.54 -1.10
N PHE A 161 -29.47 4.79 -1.81
CA PHE A 161 -30.00 3.97 -2.90
C PHE A 161 -30.21 2.48 -2.56
N GLY A 162 -30.29 2.13 -1.27
CA GLY A 162 -30.41 0.73 -0.82
C GLY A 162 -29.19 -0.15 -1.12
N ILE A 163 -28.05 0.43 -1.54
CA ILE A 163 -26.83 -0.33 -1.89
C ILE A 163 -25.82 -0.35 -0.75
N ALA A 164 -25.82 0.65 0.12
CA ALA A 164 -24.87 0.78 1.20
C ALA A 164 -25.58 1.24 2.47
N ILE A 165 -25.03 0.92 3.63
CA ILE A 165 -25.58 1.32 4.92
C ILE A 165 -24.50 2.03 5.73
N PHE A 166 -24.78 3.26 6.15
CA PHE A 166 -23.87 4.07 6.97
C PHE A 166 -24.45 4.23 8.37
N SER A 167 -23.72 3.75 9.37
CA SER A 167 -24.14 3.78 10.77
C SER A 167 -22.96 4.01 11.71
N ASN A 168 -23.25 4.39 12.95
CA ASN A 168 -22.28 4.50 14.04
C ASN A 168 -21.65 3.15 14.46
N ARG A 169 -22.04 2.03 13.85
CA ARG A 169 -21.40 0.72 14.02
C ARG A 169 -20.42 0.38 12.91
N GLY A 170 -20.49 1.05 11.77
CA GLY A 170 -19.73 0.69 10.57
C GLY A 170 -20.39 1.19 9.29
N ILE A 171 -19.60 1.17 8.23
CA ILE A 171 -20.05 1.40 6.86
C ILE A 171 -20.15 0.03 6.18
N TYR A 172 -21.34 -0.33 5.73
CA TYR A 172 -21.61 -1.61 5.09
C TYR A 172 -21.73 -1.39 3.59
N LEU A 173 -20.92 -2.11 2.82
CA LEU A 173 -20.83 -1.99 1.37
C LEU A 173 -21.17 -3.34 0.72
N PRO A 174 -21.68 -3.34 -0.52
CA PRO A 174 -21.85 -4.57 -1.27
C PRO A 174 -20.51 -5.30 -1.40
N TRP A 175 -20.57 -6.62 -1.28
CA TRP A 175 -19.38 -7.45 -1.40
C TRP A 175 -19.68 -8.71 -2.20
N TYR A 176 -18.64 -9.29 -2.76
CA TYR A 176 -18.77 -10.57 -3.43
C TYR A 176 -18.78 -11.70 -2.41
N GLU A 177 -19.69 -12.66 -2.59
CA GLU A 177 -19.71 -13.89 -1.84
C GLU A 177 -19.31 -15.04 -2.77
N SER A 178 -18.46 -15.93 -2.27
CA SER A 178 -17.98 -17.08 -3.03
C SER A 178 -19.07 -18.14 -3.07
N GLY A 179 -19.58 -18.43 -4.27
CA GLY A 179 -20.52 -19.52 -4.49
C GLY A 179 -19.85 -20.89 -4.56
N PRO A 180 -20.64 -21.98 -4.60
CA PRO A 180 -20.11 -23.35 -4.68
C PRO A 180 -19.24 -23.61 -5.92
N ASN A 181 -19.46 -22.86 -7.00
CA ASN A 181 -18.74 -23.00 -8.27
C ASN A 181 -17.51 -22.08 -8.40
N ILE A 182 -17.03 -21.46 -7.31
CA ILE A 182 -15.86 -20.56 -7.36
C ILE A 182 -14.58 -21.29 -7.79
N ALA A 183 -14.36 -22.52 -7.30
CA ALA A 183 -13.18 -23.31 -7.64
C ALA A 183 -13.11 -23.67 -9.14
N PRO A 184 -14.16 -24.26 -9.76
CA PRO A 184 -14.15 -24.49 -11.20
C PRO A 184 -14.05 -23.18 -11.99
N PHE A 185 -14.63 -22.09 -11.50
CA PHE A 185 -14.50 -20.78 -12.16
C PHE A 185 -13.06 -20.28 -12.19
N LEU A 186 -12.36 -20.33 -11.06
CA LEU A 186 -10.94 -19.95 -10.99
C LEU A 186 -10.06 -20.83 -11.90
N LEU A 187 -10.38 -22.12 -12.03
CA LEU A 187 -9.70 -23.01 -12.97
C LEU A 187 -9.96 -22.62 -14.43
N THR A 188 -11.21 -22.32 -14.79
CA THR A 188 -11.54 -21.86 -16.14
C THR A 188 -10.91 -20.51 -16.47
N ALA A 189 -10.88 -19.57 -15.53
CA ALA A 189 -10.21 -18.29 -15.67
C ALA A 189 -8.69 -18.47 -15.79
N GLY A 190 -8.08 -19.36 -14.99
CA GLY A 190 -6.67 -19.73 -15.08
C GLY A 190 -6.30 -20.33 -16.44
N LEU A 191 -7.13 -21.23 -16.96
CA LEU A 191 -6.98 -21.78 -18.32
C LEU A 191 -7.16 -20.68 -19.38
N GLY A 192 -8.14 -19.80 -19.20
CA GLY A 192 -8.35 -18.63 -20.06
C GLY A 192 -7.14 -17.70 -20.10
N LEU A 193 -6.47 -17.48 -18.96
CA LEU A 193 -5.26 -16.68 -18.88
C LEU A 193 -4.10 -17.35 -19.63
N LEU A 194 -3.94 -18.68 -19.46
CA LEU A 194 -2.94 -19.44 -20.21
C LEU A 194 -3.19 -19.33 -21.73
N VAL A 195 -4.44 -19.48 -22.18
CA VAL A 195 -4.80 -19.33 -23.58
C VAL A 195 -4.57 -17.89 -24.07
N ALA A 196 -4.89 -16.88 -23.26
CA ALA A 196 -4.62 -15.48 -23.58
C ALA A 196 -3.12 -15.19 -23.76
N VAL A 197 -2.26 -15.78 -22.91
CA VAL A 197 -0.80 -15.68 -23.04
C VAL A 197 -0.32 -16.37 -24.32
N LEU A 198 -0.85 -17.56 -24.64
CA LEU A 198 -0.52 -18.26 -25.88
C LEU A 198 -0.94 -17.47 -27.13
N VAL A 199 -2.12 -16.84 -27.11
CA VAL A 199 -2.60 -15.95 -28.19
C VAL A 199 -1.73 -14.71 -28.31
N ALA A 200 -1.36 -14.07 -27.19
CA ALA A 200 -0.45 -12.93 -27.20
C ALA A 200 0.95 -13.30 -27.74
N ALA A 201 1.46 -14.48 -27.38
CA ALA A 201 2.72 -15.01 -27.88
C ALA A 201 2.64 -15.32 -29.40
N TRP A 202 1.55 -15.92 -29.85
CA TRP A 202 1.31 -16.17 -31.28
C TRP A 202 1.21 -14.87 -32.09
N ARG A 203 0.49 -13.86 -31.58
CA ARG A 203 0.41 -12.54 -32.20
C ARG A 203 1.77 -11.84 -32.27
N THR A 204 2.61 -12.02 -31.24
CA THR A 204 3.98 -11.48 -31.23
C THR A 204 4.83 -12.15 -32.31
N ARG A 205 4.83 -13.49 -32.39
CA ARG A 205 5.54 -14.23 -33.44
C ARG A 205 5.04 -13.91 -34.85
N ARG A 206 3.74 -13.65 -35.01
CA ARG A 206 3.17 -13.21 -36.29
C ARG A 206 3.66 -11.82 -36.67
N ASN A 207 3.72 -10.88 -35.72
CA ASN A 207 4.28 -9.55 -35.95
C ASN A 207 5.72 -9.62 -36.45
N GLU A 208 6.56 -10.42 -35.79
CA GLU A 208 7.97 -10.60 -36.17
C GLU A 208 8.12 -11.14 -37.60
N ARG A 209 7.14 -11.92 -38.09
CA ARG A 209 7.14 -12.48 -39.45
C ARG A 209 6.53 -11.57 -40.50
N THR A 210 5.48 -10.80 -40.17
CA THR A 210 4.67 -10.06 -41.16
C THR A 210 4.79 -8.54 -41.06
N GLY A 211 5.37 -7.99 -39.99
CA GLY A 211 5.50 -6.54 -39.75
C GLY A 211 4.19 -5.82 -39.41
N GLU A 212 3.03 -6.48 -39.50
CA GLU A 212 1.71 -5.86 -39.27
C GLU A 212 1.42 -5.56 -37.78
N PRO A 213 0.67 -4.49 -37.45
CA PRO A 213 0.29 -4.16 -36.07
C PRO A 213 -0.48 -5.30 -35.38
N HIS A 214 0.11 -5.87 -34.32
CA HIS A 214 -0.35 -7.15 -33.80
C HIS A 214 -1.28 -7.08 -32.59
N HIS A 215 -1.42 -5.91 -31.94
CA HIS A 215 -2.39 -5.65 -30.86
C HIS A 215 -2.47 -6.79 -29.81
N ARG A 216 -1.33 -7.35 -29.39
CA ARG A 216 -1.26 -8.55 -28.53
C ARG A 216 -2.08 -8.44 -27.24
N VAL A 217 -2.09 -7.24 -26.63
CA VAL A 217 -2.79 -6.99 -25.38
C VAL A 217 -4.30 -7.04 -25.57
N LEU A 218 -4.82 -6.44 -26.65
CA LEU A 218 -6.24 -6.47 -26.96
C LEU A 218 -6.74 -7.89 -27.25
N TRP A 219 -6.00 -8.66 -28.05
CA TRP A 219 -6.38 -10.05 -28.35
C TRP A 219 -6.23 -10.97 -27.14
N GLY A 220 -5.15 -10.84 -26.37
CA GLY A 220 -4.98 -11.60 -25.13
C GLY A 220 -6.07 -11.29 -24.10
N LEU A 221 -6.31 -10.00 -23.82
CA LEU A 221 -7.37 -9.59 -22.90
C LEU A 221 -8.76 -9.97 -23.42
N GLY A 222 -9.02 -9.83 -24.72
CA GLY A 222 -10.31 -10.21 -25.31
C GLY A 222 -10.59 -11.70 -25.16
N VAL A 223 -9.58 -12.55 -25.39
CA VAL A 223 -9.71 -14.01 -25.19
C VAL A 223 -9.89 -14.36 -23.73
N PHE A 224 -9.11 -13.75 -22.82
CA PHE A 224 -9.28 -13.95 -21.38
C PHE A 224 -10.70 -13.54 -20.92
N ALA A 225 -11.15 -12.35 -21.32
CA ALA A 225 -12.46 -11.83 -20.97
C ALA A 225 -13.58 -12.73 -21.51
N LEU A 226 -13.44 -13.23 -22.75
CA LEU A 226 -14.41 -14.15 -23.33
C LEU A 226 -14.48 -15.47 -22.54
N VAL A 227 -13.33 -16.09 -22.25
CA VAL A 227 -13.30 -17.36 -21.50
C VAL A 227 -13.83 -17.16 -20.07
N ALA A 228 -13.48 -16.07 -19.40
CA ALA A 228 -14.00 -15.75 -18.08
C ALA A 228 -15.51 -15.48 -18.11
N ALA A 229 -16.03 -14.77 -19.12
CA ALA A 229 -17.46 -14.51 -19.25
C ALA A 229 -18.25 -15.80 -19.53
N VAL A 230 -17.75 -16.66 -20.43
CA VAL A 230 -18.37 -17.97 -20.70
C VAL A 230 -18.33 -18.84 -19.45
N GLY A 231 -17.19 -18.91 -18.76
CA GLY A 231 -17.07 -19.63 -17.49
C GLY A 231 -18.04 -19.11 -16.44
N PHE A 232 -18.24 -17.79 -16.34
CA PHE A 232 -19.17 -17.18 -15.40
C PHE A 232 -20.62 -17.58 -15.67
N VAL A 233 -21.04 -17.61 -16.93
CA VAL A 233 -22.42 -17.99 -17.34
C VAL A 233 -22.65 -19.49 -17.20
N VAL A 234 -21.70 -20.32 -17.66
CA VAL A 234 -21.83 -21.79 -17.64
C VAL A 234 -21.81 -22.34 -16.21
N LEU A 235 -21.07 -21.71 -15.31
CA LEU A 235 -20.94 -22.13 -13.91
C LEU A 235 -21.97 -21.49 -12.97
N ASP A 236 -23.05 -20.92 -13.53
CA ASP A 236 -24.21 -20.39 -12.81
C ASP A 236 -23.82 -19.37 -11.72
N SER A 237 -23.23 -18.25 -12.14
CA SER A 237 -22.85 -17.12 -11.27
C SER A 237 -22.01 -17.53 -10.04
N PRO A 238 -20.76 -18.00 -10.25
CA PRO A 238 -19.87 -18.50 -9.18
C PRO A 238 -19.47 -17.45 -8.14
N LEU A 239 -19.68 -16.16 -8.44
CA LEU A 239 -19.53 -15.04 -7.53
C LEU A 239 -20.87 -14.33 -7.39
N GLY A 240 -21.52 -14.49 -6.24
CA GLY A 240 -22.72 -13.73 -5.90
C GLY A 240 -22.34 -12.33 -5.40
N VAL A 241 -23.23 -11.36 -5.56
CA VAL A 241 -23.09 -10.05 -4.92
C VAL A 241 -24.08 -9.99 -3.76
N THR A 242 -23.58 -9.80 -2.56
CA THR A 242 -24.42 -9.57 -1.38
C THR A 242 -24.52 -8.07 -1.14
N VAL A 243 -25.75 -7.58 -1.11
CA VAL A 243 -26.06 -6.19 -0.74
C VAL A 243 -26.41 -6.17 0.74
N PRO A 244 -25.83 -5.26 1.54
CA PRO A 244 -26.12 -5.20 2.96
C PRO A 244 -27.58 -4.81 3.19
N ALA A 245 -28.29 -5.58 4.01
CA ALA A 245 -29.69 -5.34 4.36
C ALA A 245 -29.87 -5.33 5.89
N LYS A 246 -30.71 -4.42 6.39
CA LYS A 246 -31.07 -4.37 7.82
C LYS A 246 -32.12 -5.44 8.14
N GLU A 247 -31.82 -6.26 9.14
CA GLU A 247 -32.79 -7.15 9.78
C GLU A 247 -32.86 -6.78 11.28
N GLY A 248 -33.76 -5.85 11.59
CA GLY A 248 -33.87 -5.24 12.91
C GLY A 248 -32.62 -4.44 13.29
N ARG A 249 -31.86 -4.91 14.29
CA ARG A 249 -30.60 -4.30 14.75
C ARG A 249 -29.34 -4.95 14.19
N LEU A 250 -29.49 -6.00 13.39
CA LEU A 250 -28.40 -6.70 12.72
C LEU A 250 -28.39 -6.31 11.25
N ILE A 251 -27.21 -6.32 10.64
CA ILE A 251 -27.05 -6.18 9.20
C ILE A 251 -26.55 -7.51 8.66
N GLN A 252 -27.18 -8.00 7.60
CA GLN A 252 -26.78 -9.19 6.88
C GLN A 252 -26.28 -8.83 5.49
N GLY A 253 -25.33 -9.63 4.99
CA GLY A 253 -24.73 -9.42 3.68
C GLY A 253 -23.73 -8.26 3.62
N GLY A 254 -23.00 -8.19 2.51
CA GLY A 254 -21.98 -7.18 2.27
C GLY A 254 -20.74 -7.37 3.14
N ILE A 255 -19.86 -6.36 3.09
CA ILE A 255 -18.68 -6.24 3.94
C ILE A 255 -18.86 -5.07 4.90
N ILE A 256 -18.43 -5.26 6.14
CA ILE A 256 -18.37 -4.19 7.14
C ILE A 256 -16.99 -3.53 7.11
N VAL A 257 -17.00 -2.21 6.92
CA VAL A 257 -15.84 -1.34 7.09
C VAL A 257 -15.99 -0.66 8.45
N ASP A 258 -15.13 -1.04 9.39
CA ASP A 258 -15.10 -0.44 10.73
C ASP A 258 -14.79 1.06 10.66
N ILE A 259 -15.39 1.85 11.56
CA ILE A 259 -15.27 3.31 11.55
C ILE A 259 -13.82 3.76 11.80
N ALA A 260 -13.07 3.05 12.66
CA ALA A 260 -11.67 3.37 12.90
C ALA A 260 -10.83 3.10 11.65
N TYR A 261 -11.10 2.00 10.95
CA TYR A 261 -10.46 1.70 9.67
C TYR A 261 -10.79 2.76 8.61
N ALA A 262 -12.05 3.14 8.46
CA ALA A 262 -12.48 4.17 7.51
C ALA A 262 -11.83 5.53 7.82
N GLY A 263 -11.84 5.94 9.09
CA GLY A 263 -11.26 7.21 9.54
C GLY A 263 -9.75 7.27 9.31
N LEU A 264 -9.04 6.20 9.66
CA LEU A 264 -7.62 6.05 9.36
C LEU A 264 -7.36 6.17 7.85
N THR A 265 -8.12 5.44 7.03
CA THR A 265 -7.94 5.42 5.57
C THR A 265 -8.18 6.79 4.97
N VAL A 266 -9.28 7.47 5.32
CA VAL A 266 -9.60 8.81 4.82
C VAL A 266 -8.53 9.83 5.23
N ALA A 267 -8.11 9.81 6.50
CA ALA A 267 -7.08 10.73 6.99
C ALA A 267 -5.74 10.54 6.25
N LEU A 268 -5.32 9.28 6.07
CA LEU A 268 -4.09 8.97 5.32
C LEU A 268 -4.20 9.38 3.85
N VAL A 269 -5.34 9.11 3.19
CA VAL A 269 -5.56 9.51 1.80
C VAL A 269 -5.41 11.02 1.61
N LEU A 270 -6.08 11.83 2.44
CA LEU A 270 -6.02 13.28 2.34
C LEU A 270 -4.61 13.82 2.66
N TYR A 271 -4.01 13.32 3.75
CA TYR A 271 -2.66 13.70 4.14
C TYR A 271 -1.62 13.37 3.06
N THR A 272 -1.62 12.14 2.53
CA THR A 272 -0.67 11.73 1.49
C THR A 272 -0.94 12.42 0.16
N ALA A 273 -2.20 12.68 -0.19
CA ALA A 273 -2.56 13.43 -1.40
C ALA A 273 -1.94 14.84 -1.42
N SER A 274 -1.79 15.49 -0.25
CA SER A 274 -1.10 16.80 -0.18
C SER A 274 0.39 16.73 -0.56
N HIS A 275 1.05 15.62 -0.25
CA HIS A 275 2.44 15.36 -0.64
C HIS A 275 2.54 15.03 -2.13
N VAL A 276 1.62 14.20 -2.64
CA VAL A 276 1.52 13.90 -4.08
C VAL A 276 1.30 15.19 -4.87
N ALA A 277 0.43 16.10 -4.41
CA ALA A 277 0.18 17.37 -5.06
C ALA A 277 1.44 18.24 -5.21
N GLU A 278 2.33 18.23 -4.21
CA GLU A 278 3.61 18.94 -4.27
C GLU A 278 4.61 18.30 -5.22
N ILE A 279 4.64 16.96 -5.26
CA ILE A 279 5.45 16.22 -6.23
C ILE A 279 4.98 16.53 -7.65
N VAL A 280 3.67 16.47 -7.91
CA VAL A 280 3.09 16.77 -9.23
C VAL A 280 3.37 18.22 -9.64
N ARG A 281 3.11 19.18 -8.75
CA ARG A 281 3.40 20.60 -8.99
C ARG A 281 4.88 20.83 -9.29
N GLY A 282 5.76 20.24 -8.48
CA GLY A 282 7.21 20.31 -8.67
C GLY A 282 7.67 19.67 -9.97
N ALA A 283 7.11 18.52 -10.34
CA ALA A 283 7.42 17.84 -11.60
C ALA A 283 7.03 18.68 -12.82
N ILE A 284 5.86 19.32 -12.80
CA ILE A 284 5.43 20.22 -13.89
C ILE A 284 6.35 21.44 -13.98
N GLN A 285 6.70 22.05 -12.85
CA GLN A 285 7.60 23.22 -12.83
C GLN A 285 9.05 22.91 -13.21
N ALA A 286 9.46 21.65 -13.08
CA ALA A 286 10.80 21.20 -13.49
C ALA A 286 10.95 21.08 -15.01
N VAL A 287 9.85 21.09 -15.78
CA VAL A 287 9.89 21.05 -17.24
C VAL A 287 10.53 22.34 -17.79
N PRO A 288 11.53 22.25 -18.69
CA PRO A 288 12.17 23.43 -19.27
C PRO A 288 11.17 24.35 -19.98
N LYS A 289 11.28 25.66 -19.74
CA LYS A 289 10.40 26.68 -20.34
C LYS A 289 10.34 26.62 -21.87
N GLY A 290 11.45 26.26 -22.54
CA GLY A 290 11.50 26.10 -23.99
C GLY A 290 10.49 25.10 -24.55
N GLN A 291 10.06 24.09 -23.77
CA GLN A 291 8.99 23.18 -24.18
C GLN A 291 7.64 23.88 -24.24
N SER A 292 7.33 24.70 -23.22
CA SER A 292 6.10 25.50 -23.22
C SER A 292 6.11 26.60 -24.29
N GLU A 293 7.26 27.21 -24.57
CA GLU A 293 7.43 28.21 -25.61
C GLU A 293 7.26 27.61 -27.02
N ALA A 294 7.84 26.42 -27.27
CA ALA A 294 7.67 25.69 -28.53
C ALA A 294 6.20 25.27 -28.75
N ALA A 295 5.52 24.79 -27.72
CA ALA A 295 4.09 24.45 -27.79
C ALA A 295 3.23 25.67 -28.15
N ASN A 296 3.51 26.83 -27.52
CA ASN A 296 2.84 28.08 -27.84
C ASN A 296 3.12 28.54 -29.29
N ALA A 297 4.35 28.36 -29.79
CA ALA A 297 4.72 28.69 -31.17
C ALA A 297 4.02 27.81 -32.21
N LEU A 298 3.64 26.58 -31.82
CA LEU A 298 2.82 25.66 -32.63
C LEU A 298 1.31 25.88 -32.46
N ALA A 299 0.89 26.94 -31.75
CA ALA A 299 -0.51 27.26 -31.45
C ALA A 299 -1.27 26.12 -30.74
N LEU A 300 -0.57 25.30 -29.95
CA LEU A 300 -1.21 24.31 -29.10
C LEU A 300 -2.00 24.98 -27.98
N THR A 301 -3.18 24.47 -27.69
CA THR A 301 -4.00 24.92 -26.57
C THR A 301 -3.37 24.54 -25.22
N ASN A 302 -3.78 25.21 -24.14
CA ASN A 302 -3.31 24.90 -22.77
C ASN A 302 -3.57 23.44 -22.33
N PHE A 303 -4.51 22.74 -22.97
CA PHE A 303 -4.76 21.32 -22.71
C PHE A 303 -3.86 20.39 -23.55
N GLN A 304 -3.44 20.85 -24.72
CA GLN A 304 -2.53 20.11 -25.60
C GLN A 304 -1.05 20.27 -25.20
N ARG A 305 -0.72 21.35 -24.49
CA ARG A 305 0.59 21.62 -23.88
C ARG A 305 0.75 20.86 -22.57
#